data_AF-A0A7C5RC36-F1
#
_entry.id   AF-A0A7C5RC36-F1
#
_cell.length_a   1.000
_cell.length_b   1.000
_cell.length_c   1.000
_cell.angle_alpha   90.00
_cell.angle_beta   90.00
_cell.angle_gamma   90.00
#
_symmetry.space_group_name_H-M   'P 1'
#
loop_
_entity.id
_entity.type
_entity.pdbx_description
1 polymer ?
#
loop_
_entity_poly.entity_id
_entity_poly.type
_entity_poly.pdbx_seq_one_letter_code
_entity_poly.pdbx_strand_id
1 'polypeptide(L)'
;MRAFVIVAAMVLVVATLLSLLVLNWNPDSGDRGQGVLLKLDKTELRGERTLTYTLVNGAGSEGDVCFGEPYDVQILKDGSWVTVEWMRDRVWIAILWRLKPNESFSRQVQLPNDVKPGTYRLVKGFGSAIRDRGSR
;
A
#
# COMPACT_ATOMS: atom_id res chain seq x y z
N MET A 1 21.14 45.46 26.71
CA MET A 1 19.77 45.32 26.17
C MET A 1 19.67 44.94 24.68
N ARG A 2 20.75 44.93 23.88
CA ARG A 2 20.68 44.57 22.44
C ARG A 2 20.90 43.08 22.12
N ALA A 3 21.66 42.36 22.95
CA ALA A 3 21.93 40.93 22.74
C ALA A 3 20.71 40.02 23.02
N PHE A 4 19.89 40.36 24.01
CA PHE A 4 18.67 39.59 24.36
C PHE A 4 17.60 39.63 23.26
N VAL A 5 17.49 40.74 22.52
CA VAL A 5 16.53 40.89 21.42
C VAL A 5 16.92 39.99 20.24
N ILE A 6 18.22 39.84 19.97
CA ILE A 6 18.73 38.99 18.88
C ILE A 6 18.53 37.50 19.19
N VAL A 7 18.77 37.08 20.43
CA VAL A 7 18.55 35.69 20.86
C VAL A 7 17.06 35.33 20.83
N ALA A 8 16.18 36.21 21.32
CA ALA A 8 14.74 35.99 21.26
C ALA A 8 14.21 35.93 19.82
N ALA A 9 14.72 36.77 18.91
CA ALA A 9 14.36 36.74 17.49
C ALA A 9 14.83 35.44 16.80
N MET A 10 16.03 34.94 17.10
CA MET A 10 16.50 33.66 16.55
C MET A 10 15.67 32.47 17.04
N VAL A 11 15.30 32.43 18.31
CA VAL A 11 14.44 31.35 18.85
C VAL A 11 13.09 31.33 18.15
N LEU A 12 12.50 32.50 17.86
CA LEU A 12 11.23 32.59 17.16
C LEU A 12 11.33 32.13 15.69
N VAL A 13 12.43 32.46 15.00
CA VAL A 13 12.69 32.03 13.61
C VAL A 13 12.93 30.51 13.53
N VAL A 14 13.69 29.94 14.48
CA VAL A 14 13.93 28.49 14.54
C VAL A 14 12.63 27.74 14.86
N ALA A 15 11.81 28.25 15.80
CA ALA A 15 10.53 27.64 16.14
C ALA A 15 9.52 27.70 14.98
N THR A 16 9.47 28.80 14.24
CA THR A 16 8.59 28.93 13.06
C THR A 16 9.07 28.06 11.89
N LEU A 17 10.38 27.96 11.66
CA LEU A 17 10.94 27.04 10.66
C LEU A 17 10.69 25.57 11.01
N LEU A 18 10.83 25.18 12.28
CA LEU A 18 10.50 23.84 12.75
C LEU A 18 9.00 23.56 12.66
N SER A 19 8.15 24.55 12.99
CA SER A 19 6.70 24.41 12.87
C SER A 19 6.27 24.23 11.41
N LEU A 20 6.87 24.98 10.49
CA LEU A 20 6.66 24.81 9.05
C LEU A 20 7.18 23.46 8.55
N LEU A 21 8.33 22.98 9.07
CA LEU A 21 8.87 21.67 8.71
C LEU A 21 7.98 20.52 9.20
N VAL A 22 7.44 20.61 10.43
CA VAL A 22 6.53 19.61 11.01
C VAL A 22 5.14 19.65 10.36
N LEU A 23 4.64 20.84 9.98
CA LEU A 23 3.38 20.97 9.23
C LEU A 23 3.51 20.52 7.76
N ASN A 24 4.68 20.64 7.14
CA ASN A 24 4.96 20.07 5.81
C ASN A 24 5.37 18.59 5.87
N TRP A 25 5.65 18.03 7.04
CA TRP A 25 5.92 16.61 7.19
C TRP A 25 4.61 15.83 7.21
N ASN A 26 3.99 15.74 6.04
CA ASN A 26 2.89 14.83 5.77
C ASN A 26 3.51 13.54 5.17
N PRO A 27 3.66 12.43 5.92
CA PRO A 27 4.12 11.16 5.37
C PRO A 27 3.16 10.55 4.32
N ASP A 28 2.03 11.22 4.07
CA ASP A 28 0.99 10.86 3.09
C ASP A 28 1.04 11.66 1.78
N SER A 29 2.18 12.27 1.44
CA SER A 29 2.40 12.89 0.12
C SER A 29 2.83 11.86 -0.95
N GLY A 30 2.23 10.66 -0.89
CA GLY A 30 2.26 9.67 -1.95
C GLY A 30 0.95 9.71 -2.73
N ASP A 31 0.94 10.47 -3.82
CA ASP A 31 0.02 10.35 -4.95
C ASP A 31 -1.49 10.45 -4.63
N ARG A 32 -2.08 11.61 -4.94
CA ARG A 32 -3.54 11.77 -4.96
C ARG A 32 -4.13 10.95 -6.13
N GLY A 33 -4.35 9.66 -5.86
CA GLY A 33 -5.50 8.90 -6.35
C GLY A 33 -5.54 8.52 -7.83
N GLN A 34 -4.41 8.40 -8.53
CA GLN A 34 -4.37 7.75 -9.83
C GLN A 34 -4.06 6.25 -9.67
N GLY A 35 -5.09 5.41 -9.79
CA GLY A 35 -4.94 3.95 -9.85
C GLY A 35 -5.44 3.19 -8.61
N VAL A 36 -4.95 1.96 -8.46
CA VAL A 36 -5.37 1.05 -7.37
C VAL A 36 -4.37 1.08 -6.23
N LEU A 37 -4.88 1.30 -5.02
CA LEU A 37 -4.11 1.20 -3.78
C LEU A 37 -4.34 -0.16 -3.14
N LEU A 38 -3.27 -0.80 -2.68
CA LEU A 38 -3.33 -1.99 -1.84
C LEU A 38 -2.97 -1.60 -0.41
N LYS A 39 -3.92 -1.74 0.51
CA LYS A 39 -3.75 -1.46 1.94
C LYS A 39 -3.76 -2.76 2.72
N LEU A 40 -2.90 -2.87 3.73
CA LEU A 40 -2.96 -3.94 4.72
C LEU A 40 -3.51 -3.38 6.02
N ASP A 41 -4.34 -4.15 6.72
CA ASP A 41 -4.81 -3.79 8.07
C ASP A 41 -3.67 -3.77 9.09
N LYS A 42 -2.60 -4.51 8.84
CA LYS A 42 -1.37 -4.56 9.64
C LYS A 42 -0.15 -4.86 8.77
N THR A 43 0.99 -4.32 9.18
CA THR A 43 2.30 -4.51 8.51
C THR A 43 3.26 -5.38 9.32
N GLU A 44 2.94 -5.66 10.59
CA GLU A 44 3.66 -6.58 11.46
C GLU A 44 2.70 -7.67 11.98
N LEU A 45 3.22 -8.90 12.14
CA LEU A 45 2.51 -10.03 12.73
C LEU A 45 3.39 -10.66 13.82
N ARG A 46 2.86 -10.77 15.04
CA ARG A 46 3.49 -11.33 16.23
C ARG A 46 2.64 -12.47 16.77
N GLY A 47 2.59 -13.56 16.00
CA GLY A 47 1.80 -14.75 16.32
C GLY A 47 0.40 -14.74 15.71
N GLU A 48 -0.07 -13.61 15.19
CA GLU A 48 -1.24 -13.58 14.32
C GLU A 48 -0.97 -14.33 13.02
N ARG A 49 -1.99 -15.02 12.53
CA ARG A 49 -1.94 -15.80 11.30
C ARG A 49 -2.84 -15.23 10.22
N THR A 50 -3.47 -14.10 10.49
CA THR A 50 -4.41 -13.46 9.57
C THR A 50 -4.10 -11.98 9.43
N LEU A 51 -4.10 -11.54 8.18
CA LEU A 51 -4.11 -10.14 7.79
C LEU A 51 -5.20 -9.93 6.76
N THR A 52 -5.70 -8.71 6.66
CA THR A 52 -6.68 -8.31 5.65
C THR A 52 -6.01 -7.36 4.68
N TYR A 53 -6.09 -7.65 3.38
CA TYR A 53 -5.77 -6.65 2.38
C TYR A 53 -7.06 -6.02 1.85
N THR A 54 -6.97 -4.73 1.51
CA THR A 54 -8.03 -3.95 0.88
C THR A 54 -7.48 -3.29 -0.37
N LEU A 55 -8.08 -3.59 -1.51
CA LEU A 55 -7.88 -2.87 -2.76
C LEU A 55 -8.85 -1.70 -2.81
N VAL A 56 -8.36 -0.51 -3.17
CA VAL A 56 -9.19 0.68 -3.35
C VAL A 56 -8.96 1.22 -4.75
N ASN A 57 -10.02 1.32 -5.56
CA ASN A 57 -9.95 2.04 -6.82
C ASN A 57 -10.15 3.54 -6.53
N GLY A 58 -9.10 4.33 -6.68
CA GLY A 58 -9.11 5.74 -6.27
C GLY A 58 -10.14 6.60 -7.01
N ALA A 59 -10.55 7.70 -6.38
CA ALA A 59 -11.49 8.66 -6.95
C ALA A 59 -11.03 9.29 -8.27
N GLY A 60 -9.72 9.37 -8.48
CA GLY A 60 -9.11 9.90 -9.71
C GLY A 60 -8.88 8.85 -10.80
N SER A 61 -9.40 7.63 -10.63
CA SER A 61 -9.25 6.57 -11.63
C SER A 61 -10.15 6.81 -12.85
N GLU A 62 -9.59 6.62 -14.06
CA GLU A 62 -10.29 6.83 -15.34
C GLU A 62 -11.34 5.73 -15.64
N GLY A 63 -11.41 4.66 -14.84
CA GLY A 63 -12.38 3.59 -15.07
C GLY A 63 -12.32 2.43 -14.08
N ASP A 64 -13.03 1.37 -14.45
CA ASP A 64 -13.10 0.13 -13.68
C ASP A 64 -11.75 -0.60 -13.72
N VAL A 65 -11.40 -1.24 -12.62
CA VAL A 65 -10.21 -2.10 -12.55
C VAL A 65 -10.63 -3.55 -12.40
N CYS A 66 -10.10 -4.41 -13.28
CA CYS A 66 -10.35 -5.84 -13.24
C CYS A 66 -9.14 -6.59 -12.67
N PHE A 67 -9.37 -7.53 -11.76
CA PHE A 67 -8.33 -8.36 -11.16
C PHE A 67 -8.88 -9.75 -10.80
N GLY A 68 -8.03 -10.77 -10.88
CA GLY A 68 -8.42 -12.12 -10.47
C GLY A 68 -8.50 -12.29 -8.95
N GLU A 69 -9.14 -13.33 -8.43
CA GLU A 69 -8.99 -13.74 -7.03
C GLU A 69 -7.53 -14.02 -6.61
N PRO A 70 -6.67 -14.64 -7.45
CA PRO A 70 -5.33 -15.00 -7.03
C PRO A 70 -4.50 -13.82 -6.53
N TYR A 71 -3.76 -14.06 -5.45
CA TYR A 71 -2.69 -13.20 -4.96
C TYR A 71 -1.43 -14.03 -4.76
N ASP A 72 -0.29 -13.37 -4.58
CA ASP A 72 0.97 -14.00 -4.20
C ASP A 72 1.48 -13.46 -2.86
N VAL A 73 2.26 -14.27 -2.14
CA VAL A 73 3.00 -13.85 -0.95
C VAL A 73 4.45 -14.18 -1.18
N GLN A 74 5.30 -13.16 -1.00
CA GLN A 74 6.72 -13.27 -1.29
C GLN A 74 7.53 -12.91 -0.07
N ILE A 75 8.65 -13.60 0.13
CA ILE A 75 9.62 -13.34 1.18
C ILE A 75 10.85 -12.67 0.58
N LEU A 76 11.42 -11.69 1.29
CA LEU A 76 12.72 -11.12 0.94
C LEU A 76 13.82 -12.09 1.40
N LYS A 77 14.54 -12.66 0.44
CA LYS A 77 15.65 -13.59 0.67
C LYS A 77 16.84 -13.19 -0.19
N ASP A 78 18.00 -13.00 0.44
CA ASP A 78 19.25 -12.65 -0.25
C ASP A 78 19.11 -11.41 -1.17
N GLY A 79 18.38 -10.40 -0.69
CA GLY A 79 18.10 -9.17 -1.43
C GLY A 79 17.05 -9.28 -2.53
N SER A 80 16.47 -10.46 -2.74
CA SER A 80 15.48 -10.73 -3.79
C SER A 80 14.14 -11.19 -3.23
N TRP A 81 13.05 -10.79 -3.89
CA TRP A 81 11.71 -11.25 -3.53
C TRP A 81 11.40 -12.58 -4.20
N VAL A 82 11.04 -13.59 -3.41
CA VAL A 82 10.76 -14.94 -3.90
C VAL A 82 9.40 -15.40 -3.38
N THR A 83 8.57 -15.97 -4.26
CA THR A 83 7.30 -16.62 -3.88
C THR A 83 7.56 -17.72 -2.85
N VAL A 84 6.83 -17.64 -1.75
CA VAL A 84 6.88 -18.62 -0.67
C VAL A 84 6.36 -19.97 -1.13
N GLU A 85 6.91 -21.06 -0.57
CA GLU A 85 6.61 -22.42 -1.02
C GLU A 85 5.12 -22.77 -0.90
N TRP A 86 4.50 -22.42 0.22
CA TRP A 86 3.07 -22.67 0.48
C TRP A 86 2.11 -21.90 -0.44
N MET A 87 2.60 -20.97 -1.27
CA MET A 87 1.82 -20.34 -2.33
C MET A 87 1.89 -21.09 -3.67
N ARG A 88 2.93 -21.91 -3.89
CA ARG A 88 3.16 -22.59 -5.19
C ARG A 88 2.11 -23.66 -5.47
N ASP A 89 1.67 -24.37 -4.43
CA ASP A 89 0.70 -25.47 -4.55
C ASP A 89 -0.75 -25.01 -4.39
N ARG A 90 -0.99 -23.69 -4.32
CA ARG A 90 -2.31 -23.16 -4.06
C ARG A 90 -3.17 -23.20 -5.32
N VAL A 91 -4.25 -23.96 -5.27
CA VAL A 91 -5.26 -24.00 -6.33
C VAL A 91 -6.19 -22.81 -6.16
N TRP A 92 -6.35 -22.04 -7.24
CA TRP A 92 -7.25 -20.90 -7.29
C TRP A 92 -8.43 -21.20 -8.19
N ILE A 93 -9.63 -20.82 -7.74
CA ILE A 93 -10.77 -20.68 -8.63
C ILE A 93 -10.55 -19.40 -9.46
N ALA A 94 -10.72 -19.49 -10.77
CA ALA A 94 -10.62 -18.36 -11.67
C ALA A 94 -11.86 -17.44 -11.52
N ILE A 95 -11.86 -16.61 -10.48
CA ILE A 95 -12.85 -15.54 -10.28
C ILE A 95 -12.22 -14.23 -10.72
N LEU A 96 -12.95 -13.44 -11.51
CA LEU A 96 -12.55 -12.10 -11.93
C LEU A 96 -13.45 -11.08 -11.23
N TRP A 97 -12.83 -10.15 -10.51
CA TRP A 97 -13.50 -9.02 -9.88
C TRP A 97 -13.39 -7.79 -10.76
N ARG A 98 -14.41 -6.94 -10.66
CA ARG A 98 -14.45 -5.60 -11.23
C ARG A 98 -14.68 -4.63 -10.08
N LEU A 99 -13.84 -3.60 -10.01
CA LEU A 99 -13.91 -2.57 -8.97
C LEU A 99 -14.05 -1.20 -9.63
N LYS A 100 -15.19 -0.54 -9.43
CA LYS A 100 -15.47 0.80 -9.99
C LYS A 100 -14.72 1.88 -9.23
N PRO A 101 -14.56 3.09 -9.79
CA PRO A 101 -13.97 4.22 -9.07
C PRO A 101 -14.68 4.45 -7.72
N ASN A 102 -13.90 4.70 -6.67
CA ASN A 102 -14.32 4.84 -5.27
C ASN A 102 -14.79 3.55 -4.58
N GLU A 103 -14.80 2.40 -5.24
CA GLU A 103 -15.09 1.14 -4.57
C GLU A 103 -13.84 0.56 -3.91
N SER A 104 -14.09 -0.30 -2.91
CA SER A 104 -13.07 -1.09 -2.26
C SER A 104 -13.44 -2.57 -2.20
N PHE A 105 -12.41 -3.40 -2.16
CA PHE A 105 -12.53 -4.86 -2.07
C PHE A 105 -11.58 -5.37 -1.00
N SER A 106 -12.08 -6.15 -0.04
CA SER A 106 -11.29 -6.69 1.05
C SER A 106 -11.30 -8.21 1.07
N ARG A 107 -10.15 -8.79 1.44
CA ARG A 107 -10.00 -10.23 1.66
C ARG A 107 -9.06 -10.50 2.82
N GLN A 108 -9.40 -11.51 3.59
CA GLN A 108 -8.53 -12.07 4.61
C GLN A 108 -7.56 -13.06 3.99
N VAL A 109 -6.30 -12.98 4.42
CA VAL A 109 -5.22 -13.89 4.09
C VAL A 109 -4.85 -14.66 5.33
N GLN A 110 -4.93 -15.98 5.22
CA GLN A 110 -4.49 -16.92 6.25
C GLN A 110 -3.06 -17.38 5.92
N LEU A 111 -2.14 -17.17 6.86
CA LEU A 111 -0.78 -17.71 6.83
C LEU A 111 -0.74 -19.12 7.43
N PRO A 112 0.18 -19.99 6.97
CA PRO A 112 0.37 -21.31 7.55
C PRO A 112 0.98 -21.24 8.96
N ASN A 113 0.91 -22.35 9.70
CA ASN A 113 1.35 -22.42 11.10
C ASN A 113 2.86 -22.30 11.27
N ASP A 114 3.61 -22.73 10.28
CA ASP A 114 5.07 -22.82 10.25
C ASP A 114 5.70 -21.66 9.47
N VAL A 115 4.97 -20.54 9.33
CA VAL A 115 5.50 -19.34 8.69
C VAL A 115 6.75 -18.86 9.43
N LYS A 116 7.86 -18.74 8.69
CA LYS A 116 9.14 -18.33 9.27
C LYS A 116 9.15 -16.82 9.54
N PRO A 117 9.84 -16.33 10.58
CA PRO A 117 10.08 -14.90 10.73
C PRO A 117 10.80 -14.31 9.50
N GLY A 118 10.43 -13.10 9.09
CA GLY A 118 11.05 -12.43 7.95
C GLY A 118 10.23 -11.25 7.42
N THR A 119 10.75 -10.58 6.40
CA THR A 119 10.03 -9.52 5.69
C THR A 119 9.30 -10.12 4.50
N TYR A 120 7.98 -9.91 4.48
CA TYR A 120 7.10 -10.41 3.44
C TYR A 120 6.43 -9.26 2.70
N ARG A 121 5.95 -9.55 1.48
CA ARG A 121 5.03 -8.68 0.76
C ARG A 121 3.87 -9.49 0.19
N LEU A 122 2.70 -8.88 0.15
CA LEU A 122 1.55 -9.39 -0.58
C LEU A 122 1.52 -8.73 -1.96
N VAL A 123 1.36 -9.54 -3.00
CA VAL A 123 1.36 -9.08 -4.39
C VAL A 123 0.02 -9.40 -5.04
N LYS A 124 -0.52 -8.40 -5.73
CA LYS A 124 -1.76 -8.54 -6.50
C LYS A 124 -1.50 -8.23 -7.97
N GLY A 125 -1.81 -9.19 -8.83
CA GLY A 125 -1.86 -8.95 -10.27
C GLY A 125 -3.16 -8.25 -10.67
N PHE A 126 -3.05 -7.26 -11.54
CA PHE A 126 -4.16 -6.59 -12.20
C PHE A 126 -4.15 -6.95 -13.69
N GLY A 127 -5.32 -7.26 -14.24
CA GLY A 127 -5.44 -7.44 -15.67
C GLY A 127 -5.35 -6.09 -16.36
N SER A 128 -4.51 -5.95 -17.37
CA SER A 128 -4.53 -4.82 -18.30
C SER A 128 -5.80 -4.92 -19.15
N ALA A 129 -6.96 -4.57 -18.58
CA ALA A 129 -8.18 -4.40 -19.33
C ALA A 129 -8.03 -3.13 -20.20
N ILE A 130 -7.39 -3.34 -21.35
CA ILE A 130 -7.55 -2.69 -22.66
C ILE A 130 -8.12 -1.26 -22.59
N ARG A 131 -7.23 -0.26 -22.72
CA ARG A 131 -7.58 1.05 -23.28
C ARG A 131 -8.00 0.86 -24.75
N ASP A 132 -9.17 0.27 -25.01
CA ASP A 132 -9.79 0.39 -26.32
C ASP A 132 -10.57 1.70 -26.30
N ARG A 133 -9.88 2.80 -26.63
CA ARG A 133 -10.59 3.99 -27.07
C ARG A 133 -11.26 3.60 -28.37
N GLY A 134 -12.55 3.28 -28.29
CA GLY A 134 -13.43 3.32 -29.43
C GLY A 134 -13.30 4.68 -30.12
N SER A 135 -12.52 4.71 -31.20
CA SER A 135 -12.65 5.73 -32.24
C SER A 135 -13.67 5.18 -33.22
N ARG A 136 -14.89 5.69 -33.11
CA ARG A 136 -15.85 5.76 -34.20
C ARG A 136 -16.23 7.22 -34.35
#